data_AF-A0A918D1G9-F1
#
_entry.id   AF-A0A918D1G9-F1
#
_cell.length_a   1.000
_cell.length_b   1.000
_cell.length_c   1.000
_cell.angle_alpha   90.00
_cell.angle_beta   90.00
_cell.angle_gamma   90.00
#
_symmetry.space_group_name_H-M   'P 1'
#
loop_
_entity.id
_entity.type
_entity.pdbx_description
1 polymer ?
#
loop_
_entity_poly.entity_id
_entity_poly.type
_entity_poly.pdbx_seq_one_letter_code
_entity_poly.pdbx_strand_id
1 'polypeptide(L)'
;MYEILIDFENGLKRMEQAIQSFELIPNVRIEQSFLENDINYGLQNVKNTTLNLTDAANHTIQSVRDIVTLPQLHPDELIHRVRQGEKQTKQLVEQFPIDNLIFPRHNSVHISER
;
A
#
# COMPACT_ATOMS: atom_id res chain seq x y z
N MET A 1 3.25 -14.71 26.79
CA MET A 1 1.82 -14.47 26.47
C MET A 1 1.53 -13.00 26.12
N TYR A 2 2.21 -12.00 26.72
CA TYR A 2 2.10 -10.58 26.33
C TYR A 2 2.87 -10.19 25.05
N GLU A 3 3.86 -10.97 24.67
CA GLU A 3 4.78 -10.69 23.56
C GLU A 3 4.05 -10.55 22.22
N ILE A 4 3.07 -11.42 21.93
CA ILE A 4 2.29 -11.40 20.68
C ILE A 4 1.46 -10.12 20.55
N LEU A 5 0.92 -9.59 21.65
CA LEU A 5 0.12 -8.35 21.63
C LEU A 5 1.02 -7.13 21.38
N ILE A 6 2.23 -7.15 21.96
CA ILE A 6 3.26 -6.12 21.75
C ILE A 6 3.76 -6.16 20.31
N ASP A 7 3.99 -7.34 19.75
CA ASP A 7 4.40 -7.52 18.36
C ASP A 7 3.31 -7.07 17.38
N PHE A 8 2.05 -7.33 17.71
CA PHE A 8 0.90 -6.82 16.95
C PHE A 8 0.84 -5.28 16.96
N GLU A 9 0.94 -4.66 18.13
CA GLU A 9 0.93 -3.19 18.26
C GLU A 9 2.12 -2.54 17.53
N ASN A 10 3.31 -3.12 17.66
CA ASN A 10 4.51 -2.66 16.96
C ASN A 10 4.39 -2.83 15.44
N GLY A 11 3.76 -3.91 14.99
CA GLY A 11 3.41 -4.12 13.59
C GLY A 11 2.50 -3.02 13.08
N LEU A 12 1.40 -2.73 13.79
CA LEU A 12 0.46 -1.68 13.41
C LEU A 12 1.12 -0.30 13.33
N LYS A 13 1.94 0.08 14.31
CA LYS A 13 2.69 1.35 14.31
C LYS A 13 3.62 1.48 13.12
N ARG A 14 4.34 0.41 12.78
CA ARG A 14 5.25 0.40 11.61
C ARG A 14 4.49 0.55 10.31
N MET A 15 3.32 -0.08 10.19
CA MET A 15 2.47 0.03 9.02
C MET A 15 1.88 1.44 8.90
N GLU A 16 1.42 2.03 10.00
CA GLU A 16 0.92 3.41 10.03
C GLU A 16 2.00 4.40 9.56
N GLN A 17 3.23 4.27 10.07
CA GLN A 17 4.36 5.11 9.68
C GLN A 17 4.71 4.98 8.20
N ALA A 18 4.63 3.78 7.63
CA ALA A 18 4.87 3.55 6.20
C ALA A 18 3.79 4.21 5.32
N ILE A 19 2.54 4.28 5.81
CA ILE A 19 1.45 4.98 5.12
C ILE A 19 1.62 6.50 5.22
N GLN A 20 2.00 7.02 6.39
CA GLN A 20 2.19 8.46 6.58
C GLN A 20 3.40 9.01 5.81
N SER A 21 4.49 8.26 5.70
CA SER A 21 5.65 8.68 4.91
C SER A 21 5.34 8.80 3.42
N PHE A 22 4.34 8.07 2.92
CA PHE A 22 3.86 8.16 1.54
C PHE A 22 3.08 9.45 1.26
N GLU A 23 2.30 9.97 2.22
CA GLU A 23 1.59 11.26 2.07
C GLU A 23 2.54 12.45 1.91
N LEU A 24 3.80 12.30 2.29
CA LEU A 24 4.78 13.37 2.43
C LEU A 24 5.85 13.43 1.32
N ILE A 25 5.63 12.87 0.12
CA ILE A 25 6.61 12.98 -0.99
C ILE A 25 6.17 14.02 -2.04
N PRO A 26 6.41 15.33 -1.81
CA PRO A 26 6.39 16.32 -2.87
C PRO A 26 7.77 16.32 -3.55
N ASN A 27 7.80 16.13 -4.88
CA ASN A 27 8.90 16.52 -5.78
C ASN A 27 9.97 15.47 -6.17
N VAL A 28 9.72 14.16 -6.07
CA VAL A 28 10.60 13.13 -6.69
C VAL A 28 9.95 12.59 -7.98
N ARG A 29 10.71 12.40 -9.05
CA ARG A 29 10.23 11.73 -10.27
C ARG A 29 10.00 10.25 -9.94
N ILE A 30 8.75 9.89 -9.68
CA ILE A 30 8.38 8.51 -9.36
C ILE A 30 8.23 7.74 -10.68
N GLU A 31 8.97 6.64 -10.83
CA GLU A 31 8.82 5.73 -11.97
C GLU A 31 7.45 5.04 -11.88
N GLN A 32 6.70 5.01 -13.00
CA GLN A 32 5.36 4.39 -13.02
C GLN A 32 5.40 2.93 -12.56
N SER A 33 6.46 2.19 -12.90
CA SER A 33 6.68 0.81 -12.46
C SER A 33 6.79 0.65 -10.93
N PHE A 34 7.29 1.66 -10.23
CA PHE A 34 7.36 1.67 -8.76
C PHE A 34 5.96 1.85 -8.16
N LEU A 35 5.14 2.74 -8.72
CA LEU A 35 3.74 2.91 -8.29
C LEU A 35 2.92 1.64 -8.57
N GLU A 36 3.04 1.08 -9.76
CA GLU A 36 2.22 -0.06 -10.17
C GLU A 36 2.63 -1.37 -9.50
N ASN A 37 3.93 -1.61 -9.30
CA ASN A 37 4.42 -2.88 -8.78
C ASN A 37 4.75 -2.76 -7.29
N ASP A 38 5.68 -1.88 -6.92
CA ASP A 38 6.25 -1.88 -5.58
C ASP A 38 5.26 -1.38 -4.53
N ILE A 39 4.50 -0.32 -4.84
CA ILE A 39 3.49 0.21 -3.92
C ILE A 39 2.31 -0.75 -3.78
N ASN A 40 1.76 -1.25 -4.88
CA ASN A 40 0.65 -2.21 -4.82
C ASN A 40 1.08 -3.50 -4.10
N TYR A 41 2.27 -4.00 -4.37
CA TYR A 41 2.83 -5.16 -3.67
C TYR A 41 2.99 -4.90 -2.17
N GLY A 42 3.55 -3.75 -1.79
CA GLY A 42 3.73 -3.35 -0.39
C GLY A 42 2.40 -3.25 0.37
N LEU A 43 1.40 -2.60 -0.24
CA LEU A 43 0.06 -2.45 0.32
C LEU A 43 -0.63 -3.82 0.50
N GLN A 44 -0.50 -4.71 -0.47
CA GLN A 44 -1.02 -6.08 -0.36
C GLN A 44 -0.30 -6.89 0.73
N ASN A 45 1.02 -6.74 0.84
CA ASN A 45 1.79 -7.42 1.90
C ASN A 45 1.35 -6.96 3.30
N VAL A 46 1.21 -5.64 3.50
CA VAL A 46 0.70 -5.03 4.74
C VAL A 46 -0.68 -5.58 5.12
N LYS A 47 -1.60 -5.65 4.15
CA LYS A 47 -2.93 -6.22 4.35
C LYS A 47 -2.85 -7.69 4.79
N ASN A 48 -2.10 -8.51 4.06
CA ASN A 48 -2.00 -9.95 4.33
C ASN A 48 -1.35 -10.24 5.68
N THR A 49 -0.28 -9.53 6.03
CA THR A 49 0.35 -9.64 7.35
C THR A 49 -0.62 -9.28 8.46
N THR A 50 -1.38 -8.19 8.32
CA THR A 50 -2.35 -7.76 9.34
C THR A 50 -3.47 -8.77 9.53
N LEU A 51 -4.01 -9.32 8.43
CA LEU A 51 -5.04 -10.36 8.50
C LEU A 51 -4.53 -11.59 9.25
N ASN A 52 -3.35 -12.10 8.89
CA ASN A 52 -2.76 -13.27 9.54
C ASN A 52 -2.51 -13.05 11.04
N LEU A 53 -2.02 -11.87 11.43
CA LEU A 53 -1.80 -11.55 12.84
C LEU A 53 -3.12 -11.40 13.60
N THR A 54 -4.13 -10.80 12.98
CA THR A 54 -5.46 -10.66 13.59
C THR A 54 -6.08 -12.03 13.82
N ASP A 55 -5.99 -12.95 12.86
CA ASP A 55 -6.49 -14.31 12.98
C ASP A 55 -5.75 -15.09 14.08
N ALA A 56 -4.42 -14.98 14.15
CA ALA A 56 -3.62 -15.63 15.19
C ALA A 56 -3.96 -15.10 16.60
N ALA A 57 -4.13 -13.79 16.75
CA ALA A 57 -4.54 -13.17 18.00
C ALA A 57 -5.97 -13.59 18.40
N ASN A 58 -6.90 -13.62 17.46
CA ASN A 58 -8.27 -14.07 17.66
C ASN A 58 -8.37 -15.54 18.04
N HIS A 59 -7.53 -16.40 17.47
CA HIS A 59 -7.40 -17.79 17.88
C HIS A 59 -6.93 -17.91 19.33
N THR A 60 -5.96 -17.08 19.74
CA THR A 60 -5.47 -17.03 21.12
C THR A 60 -6.54 -16.50 22.08
N ILE A 61 -7.31 -15.48 21.69
CA ILE A 61 -8.46 -14.99 22.47
C ILE A 61 -9.49 -16.09 22.69
N GLN A 62 -9.75 -16.88 21.65
CA GLN A 62 -10.72 -17.97 21.71
C GLN A 62 -10.26 -19.11 22.62
N SER A 63 -8.95 -19.39 22.73
CA SER A 63 -8.43 -20.48 23.56
C SER A 63 -8.56 -20.23 25.06
N VAL A 64 -8.69 -18.97 25.49
CA VAL A 64 -8.88 -18.58 26.89
C VAL A 64 -10.32 -18.20 27.24
N ARG A 65 -11.26 -18.42 26.32
CA ARG A 65 -12.66 -17.95 26.45
C ARG A 65 -13.40 -18.53 27.65
N ASP A 66 -13.01 -19.73 28.09
CA ASP A 66 -13.62 -20.43 29.23
C ASP A 66 -13.36 -19.74 30.57
N ILE A 67 -12.28 -18.94 30.66
CA ILE A 67 -11.88 -18.24 31.89
C ILE A 67 -12.11 -16.73 31.82
N VAL A 68 -12.10 -16.15 30.61
CA VAL A 68 -12.30 -14.72 30.40
C VAL A 68 -12.96 -14.46 29.04
N THR A 69 -13.94 -13.56 29.02
CA THR A 69 -14.53 -13.09 27.76
C THR A 69 -13.78 -11.84 27.29
N LEU A 70 -13.10 -11.95 26.15
CA LEU A 70 -12.42 -10.84 25.49
C LEU A 70 -13.05 -10.60 24.11
N PRO A 71 -13.14 -9.33 23.65
CA PRO A 71 -13.62 -9.01 22.32
C PRO A 71 -12.65 -9.50 21.24
N GLN A 72 -13.17 -9.83 20.06
CA GLN A 72 -12.35 -10.16 18.89
C GLN A 72 -11.72 -8.88 18.31
N LEU A 73 -10.55 -9.03 17.69
CA LEU A 73 -9.84 -7.98 16.98
C LEU A 73 -10.33 -7.90 15.54
N HIS A 74 -10.42 -6.67 15.02
CA HIS A 74 -10.92 -6.38 13.68
C HIS A 74 -9.95 -5.43 12.95
N PRO A 75 -9.42 -5.81 11.77
CA PRO A 75 -8.43 -5.01 11.04
C PRO A 75 -9.07 -3.99 10.08
N ASP A 76 -10.35 -3.65 10.26
CA ASP A 76 -11.15 -2.91 9.29
C ASP A 76 -10.58 -1.53 8.95
N GLU A 77 -10.07 -0.80 9.94
CA GLU A 77 -9.45 0.51 9.74
C GLU A 77 -8.21 0.40 8.85
N LEU A 78 -7.35 -0.57 9.13
CA LEU A 78 -6.14 -0.80 8.34
C LEU A 78 -6.50 -1.21 6.91
N ILE A 79 -7.47 -2.12 6.74
CA ILE A 79 -7.97 -2.51 5.41
C ILE A 79 -8.55 -1.29 4.67
N HIS A 80 -9.24 -0.39 5.38
CA HIS A 80 -9.73 0.85 4.79
C HIS A 80 -8.59 1.74 4.29
N ARG A 81 -7.54 1.94 5.10
CA ARG A 81 -6.35 2.71 4.72
C ARG A 81 -5.59 2.09 3.55
N VAL A 82 -5.45 0.76 3.52
CA VAL A 82 -4.85 0.06 2.37
C VAL A 82 -5.63 0.35 1.08
N ARG A 83 -6.97 0.26 1.12
CA ARG A 83 -7.81 0.58 -0.06
C ARG A 83 -7.68 2.04 -0.49
N GLN A 84 -7.53 2.96 0.45
CA GLN A 84 -7.30 4.37 0.13
C GLN A 84 -5.95 4.56 -0.58
N GLY A 85 -4.88 3.92 -0.08
CA GLY A 85 -3.57 3.92 -0.71
C GLY A 85 -3.61 3.33 -2.13
N GLU A 86 -4.25 2.18 -2.33
CA GLU A 86 -4.42 1.57 -3.66
C GLU A 86 -5.14 2.51 -4.63
N LYS A 87 -6.18 3.21 -4.16
CA LYS A 87 -6.90 4.20 -4.96
C LYS A 87 -6.01 5.39 -5.32
N GLN A 88 -5.22 5.91 -4.38
CA GLN A 88 -4.30 7.02 -4.63
C GLN A 88 -3.22 6.61 -5.64
N THR A 89 -2.63 5.43 -5.50
CA THR A 89 -1.66 4.87 -6.46
C THR A 89 -2.25 4.82 -7.86
N LYS A 90 -3.46 4.27 -8.00
CA LYS A 90 -4.16 4.22 -9.29
C LYS A 90 -4.40 5.62 -9.87
N GLN A 91 -4.85 6.56 -9.06
CA GLN A 91 -5.09 7.94 -9.48
C GLN A 91 -3.80 8.64 -9.95
N LEU A 92 -2.67 8.39 -9.28
CA LEU A 92 -1.37 8.97 -9.67
C LEU A 92 -0.88 8.40 -11.00
N VAL A 93 -1.04 7.09 -11.23
CA VAL A 93 -0.73 6.47 -12.52
C VAL A 93 -1.60 7.04 -13.64
N GLU A 94 -2.90 7.22 -13.39
CA GLU A 94 -3.84 7.79 -14.37
C GLU A 94 -3.60 9.29 -14.65
N GLN A 95 -3.13 10.05 -13.68
CA GLN A 95 -2.85 11.49 -13.84
C GLN A 95 -1.53 11.79 -14.55
N PHE A 96 -0.56 10.87 -14.48
CA PHE A 96 0.76 11.03 -15.10
C PHE A 96 1.13 9.86 -16.02
N PRO A 97 0.31 9.54 -17.06
CA PRO A 97 0.64 8.48 -18.00
C PRO A 97 1.87 8.88 -18.81
N ILE A 98 2.92 8.05 -18.76
CA ILE A 98 4.19 8.26 -19.47
C ILE A 98 3.99 8.41 -21.00
N ASP A 99 2.88 7.89 -21.54
CA ASP A 99 2.53 7.96 -22.96
C ASP A 99 2.35 9.38 -23.52
N ASN A 100 2.18 10.40 -22.67
CA ASN A 100 2.08 11.80 -23.09
C ASN A 100 3.43 12.51 -23.37
N LEU A 101 4.56 11.79 -23.32
CA LEU A 101 5.90 12.34 -23.64
C LEU A 101 6.44 11.92 -25.02
N ILE A 102 5.59 11.45 -25.94
CA ILE A 102 5.99 11.30 -27.34
C ILE A 102 6.09 12.70 -27.97
N PHE A 103 7.30 13.25 -27.97
CA PHE A 103 7.66 14.42 -28.76
C PHE A 103 7.16 14.26 -30.21
N PRO A 104 6.50 15.27 -30.81
CA PRO A 104 6.17 15.20 -32.22
C PRO A 104 7.47 15.10 -33.01
N ARG A 105 7.69 13.96 -33.69
CA ARG A 105 8.76 13.88 -34.69
C ARG A 105 8.45 14.93 -35.74
N HIS A 106 9.30 15.94 -35.81
CA HIS A 106 9.25 16.94 -36.86
C HIS A 106 9.11 16.25 -38.23
N ASN A 107 8.12 16.70 -39.00
CA ASN A 107 8.01 16.42 -40.42
C ASN A 107 9.31 16.85 -41.11
N SER A 108 10.17 15.89 -41.46
CA SER A 108 11.27 16.14 -42.38
C SER A 108 10.68 16.31 -43.77
N VAL A 109 10.56 17.58 -44.18
CA VAL A 109 10.20 17.99 -45.53
C VAL A 109 11.09 17.27 -46.53
N HIS A 110 10.44 16.65 -47.51
CA HIS A 110 11.07 16.06 -48.68
C HIS A 110 11.70 17.19 -49.51
N ILE A 111 13.03 17.29 -49.53
CA ILE A 111 13.76 17.99 -50.58
C ILE A 111 14.52 16.96 -51.38
N SER A 112 13.95 16.64 -52.54
CA SER A 112 14.61 15.96 -53.64
C SER A 112 15.55 16.97 -54.29
N GLU A 113 16.86 16.85 -54.05
CA GLU A 113 17.84 17.51 -54.91
C GLU A 113 18.20 16.59 -56.08
N ARG A 114 17.93 17.09 -57.28
CA ARG A 114 18.55 16.66 -58.54
C ARG A 114 19.73 17.59 -58.82
#